data_AF-X0T0K7-F1
#
_entry.id   AF-X0T0K7-F1
#
_cell.length_a   1.000
_cell.length_b   1.000
_cell.length_c   1.000
_cell.angle_alpha   90.00
_cell.angle_beta   90.00
_cell.angle_gamma   90.00
#
_symmetry.space_group_name_H-M   'P 1'
#
loop_
_entity.id
_entity.type
_entity.pdbx_description
1 polymer ?
#
loop_
_entity_poly.entity_id
_entity_poly.type
_entity_poly.pdbx_seq_one_letter_code
_entity_poly.pdbx_strand_id
1 'polypeptide(L)'
;GTITPEEAQVLQAEGVARIFGPADGRELGLEGMIRSIVDECRRVPLPGLGDAVERLDASDPVAVTRTISFFEQRAGEGGAEVEALRQKLASRRQRAPAPVVGFTGTGGAGKSSVVDELVRRFRLDSPQLRVGLLLVDPSRRRTGGALLGDRIRMNALEGPGIFARSLATRQAHLALSRAVADAVRVMQAAEFDLVFVETAGIGQSDSEIIDLVDVSLYVMTPDYGAPSQLEKIDMLELADLVVLNKSDRHGARDALRDVRKQWKRNQADFDSADEDLP
;
A
#
# COMPACT_ATOMS: atom_id res chain seq x y z
N GLY A 1 6.45 21.01 28.55
CA GLY A 1 6.33 20.33 29.85
C GLY A 1 7.62 19.61 30.14
N THR A 2 7.98 18.69 29.25
CA THR A 2 9.29 18.03 29.24
C THR A 2 10.39 18.86 28.57
N ILE A 3 10.06 19.56 27.47
CA ILE A 3 10.97 20.48 26.78
C ILE A 3 10.79 21.90 27.36
N THR A 4 11.88 22.52 27.81
CA THR A 4 11.89 23.90 28.33
C THR A 4 11.91 24.93 27.19
N PRO A 5 11.55 26.21 27.46
CA PRO A 5 11.65 27.26 26.45
C PRO A 5 13.06 27.45 25.89
N GLU A 6 14.10 27.31 26.74
CA GLU A 6 15.49 27.44 26.34
C GLU A 6 15.91 26.28 25.42
N GLU A 7 15.54 25.04 25.75
CA GLU A 7 15.77 23.87 24.90
C GLU A 7 15.06 24.00 23.55
N ALA A 8 13.82 24.50 23.56
CA ALA A 8 13.07 24.73 22.35
C ALA A 8 13.76 25.75 21.43
N GLN A 9 14.32 26.83 21.99
CA GLN A 9 15.09 27.82 21.22
C GLN A 9 16.34 27.22 20.59
N VAL A 10 17.09 26.41 21.35
CA VAL A 10 18.29 25.72 20.84
C VAL A 10 17.93 24.80 19.68
N LEU A 11 16.94 23.92 19.86
CA LEU A 11 16.52 22.97 18.82
C LEU A 11 16.00 23.67 17.55
N GLN A 12 15.28 24.78 17.71
CA GLN A 12 14.81 25.56 16.57
C GLN A 12 15.97 26.27 15.84
N ALA A 13 16.97 26.76 16.57
CA ALA A 13 18.18 27.31 15.97
C ALA A 13 18.99 26.25 15.19
N GLU A 14 18.90 24.98 15.58
CA GLU A 14 19.51 23.84 14.89
C GLU A 14 18.71 23.33 13.68
N GLY A 15 17.51 23.87 13.44
CA GLY A 15 16.72 23.59 12.24
C GLY A 15 15.37 22.91 12.48
N VAL A 16 14.95 22.68 13.72
CA VAL A 16 13.55 22.31 14.00
C VAL A 16 12.65 23.48 13.63
N ALA A 17 11.66 23.22 12.76
CA ALA A 17 10.74 24.25 12.27
C ALA A 17 10.03 24.99 13.42
N ARG A 18 9.39 24.25 14.33
CA ARG A 18 8.73 24.80 15.51
C ARG A 18 8.53 23.76 16.61
N ILE A 19 8.66 24.17 17.87
CA ILE A 19 8.28 23.38 19.06
C ILE A 19 7.18 24.14 19.81
N PHE A 20 6.00 23.52 19.94
CA PHE A 20 4.87 24.14 20.64
C PHE A 20 4.95 23.88 22.16
N GLY A 21 5.01 24.96 22.92
CA GLY A 21 5.00 24.92 24.38
C GLY A 21 3.58 25.02 24.98
N PRO A 22 3.46 24.91 26.32
CA PRO A 22 2.18 25.10 27.00
C PRO A 22 1.57 26.50 26.79
N ALA A 23 2.40 27.52 26.54
CA ALA A 23 1.95 28.87 26.24
C ALA A 23 1.26 28.94 24.87
N ASP A 24 1.87 28.35 23.83
CA ASP A 24 1.26 28.27 22.49
C ASP A 24 -0.10 27.55 22.54
N GLY A 25 -0.21 26.48 23.34
CA GLY A 25 -1.48 25.77 23.51
C GLY A 25 -2.59 26.62 24.12
N ARG A 26 -2.26 27.58 25.00
CA ARG A 26 -3.22 28.53 25.57
C ARG A 26 -3.59 29.65 24.60
N GLU A 27 -2.64 30.10 23.78
CA GLU A 27 -2.84 31.22 22.86
C GLU A 27 -3.51 30.80 21.56
N LEU A 28 -3.01 29.73 20.93
CA LEU A 28 -3.44 29.25 19.61
C LEU A 28 -4.56 28.20 19.70
N GLY A 29 -4.65 27.50 20.84
CA GLY A 29 -5.45 26.28 20.95
C GLY A 29 -4.90 25.11 20.11
N LEU A 30 -5.46 23.91 20.31
CA LEU A 30 -5.03 22.71 19.58
C LEU A 30 -5.18 22.87 18.06
N GLU A 31 -6.31 23.39 17.61
CA GLU A 31 -6.56 23.59 16.17
C GLU A 31 -5.62 24.62 15.55
N GLY A 32 -5.30 25.70 16.26
CA GLY A 32 -4.37 26.72 15.78
C GLY A 32 -2.94 26.18 15.64
N MET A 33 -2.49 25.35 16.57
CA MET A 33 -1.20 24.68 16.47
C MET A 33 -1.14 23.74 15.26
N ILE A 34 -2.15 22.88 15.07
CA ILE A 34 -2.22 21.99 13.90
C ILE A 34 -2.28 22.78 12.58
N ARG A 35 -3.07 23.87 12.54
CA ARG A 35 -3.15 24.72 11.36
C ARG A 35 -1.80 25.35 11.01
N SER A 36 -1.06 25.82 12.01
CA SER A 36 0.31 26.34 11.82
C SER A 36 1.23 25.29 11.19
N ILE A 37 1.19 24.04 11.68
CA ILE A 37 1.98 22.93 11.11
C ILE A 37 1.59 22.71 9.64
N VAL A 38 0.30 22.59 9.35
CA VAL A 38 -0.19 22.35 7.98
C VAL A 38 0.19 23.47 7.02
N ASP A 39 0.04 24.73 7.45
CA ASP A 39 0.36 25.89 6.63
C ASP A 39 1.86 26.03 6.37
N GLU A 40 2.70 25.67 7.34
CA GLU A 40 4.15 25.61 7.16
C GLU A 40 4.54 24.53 6.15
N CYS A 41 3.99 23.31 6.27
CA CYS A 41 4.23 22.24 5.30
C CYS A 41 3.79 22.62 3.88
N ARG A 42 2.69 23.38 3.73
CA ARG A 42 2.20 23.84 2.42
C ARG A 42 3.12 24.84 1.73
N ARG A 43 3.92 25.59 2.49
CA ARG A 43 4.87 26.56 1.93
C ARG A 43 6.13 25.91 1.40
N VAL A 44 6.43 24.68 1.84
CA VAL A 44 7.59 23.93 1.36
C VAL A 44 7.23 23.29 0.03
N PRO A 45 7.88 23.67 -1.09
CA PRO A 45 7.60 23.06 -2.38
C PRO A 45 7.99 21.59 -2.34
N LEU A 46 7.18 20.75 -2.99
CA LEU A 46 7.52 19.35 -3.14
C LEU A 46 8.80 19.25 -4.00
N PRO A 47 9.76 18.41 -3.63
CA PRO A 47 10.99 18.27 -4.40
C PRO A 47 10.65 17.81 -5.82
N GLY A 48 11.20 18.51 -6.81
CA GLY A 48 11.07 18.15 -8.21
C GLY A 48 11.76 16.82 -8.54
N LEU A 49 11.52 16.33 -9.75
CA LEU A 49 12.07 15.07 -10.22
C LEU A 49 13.61 15.09 -10.26
N GLY A 50 14.22 16.20 -10.67
CA GLY A 50 15.68 16.36 -10.69
C GLY A 50 16.37 15.23 -11.46
N ASP A 51 17.39 14.62 -10.85
CA ASP A 51 18.12 13.45 -11.35
C ASP A 51 17.58 12.11 -10.81
N ALA A 52 16.39 12.11 -10.18
CA ALA A 52 15.84 10.92 -9.52
C ALA A 52 15.60 9.77 -10.50
N VAL A 53 15.27 10.06 -11.76
CA VAL A 53 15.03 9.02 -12.76
C VAL A 53 16.34 8.37 -13.18
N GLU A 54 17.41 9.15 -13.29
CA GLU A 54 18.75 8.70 -13.64
C GLU A 54 19.32 7.78 -12.56
N ARG A 55 19.10 8.14 -11.28
CA ARG A 55 19.50 7.37 -10.11
C ARG A 55 18.48 6.31 -9.67
N LEU A 56 17.43 6.07 -10.45
CA LEU A 56 16.34 5.18 -10.05
C LEU A 56 16.86 3.74 -9.91
N ASP A 57 16.93 3.27 -8.67
CA ASP A 57 17.35 1.94 -8.26
C ASP A 57 16.70 1.61 -6.90
N ALA A 58 16.45 0.33 -6.63
CA ALA A 58 15.85 -0.14 -5.39
C ALA A 58 16.68 0.20 -4.13
N SER A 59 17.99 0.44 -4.29
CA SER A 59 18.89 0.91 -3.23
C SER A 59 18.83 2.42 -2.99
N ASP A 60 18.18 3.19 -3.86
CA ASP A 60 17.97 4.64 -3.71
C ASP A 60 16.49 4.95 -3.41
N PRO A 61 16.05 4.84 -2.14
CA PRO A 61 14.66 5.05 -1.76
C PRO A 61 14.18 6.49 -2.00
N VAL A 62 15.10 7.46 -2.06
CA VAL A 62 14.78 8.87 -2.33
C VAL A 62 14.42 9.05 -3.80
N ALA A 63 15.21 8.46 -4.71
CA ALA A 63 14.93 8.46 -6.15
C ALA A 63 13.58 7.81 -6.47
N VAL A 64 13.32 6.63 -5.90
CA VAL A 64 12.04 5.91 -6.03
C VAL A 64 10.88 6.79 -5.51
N THR A 65 11.03 7.34 -4.30
CA THR A 65 9.99 8.18 -3.66
C THR A 65 9.64 9.43 -4.48
N ARG A 66 10.66 10.13 -5.01
CA ARG A 66 10.46 11.34 -5.82
C ARG A 66 9.75 11.01 -7.13
N THR A 67 10.16 9.92 -7.77
CA THR A 67 9.55 9.47 -9.03
C THR A 67 8.08 9.06 -8.83
N ILE A 68 7.76 8.32 -7.75
CA ILE A 68 6.37 8.01 -7.41
C ILE A 68 5.58 9.29 -7.12
N SER A 69 6.15 10.22 -6.34
CA SER A 69 5.49 11.48 -5.98
C SER A 69 5.19 12.35 -7.20
N PHE A 70 6.04 12.34 -8.22
CA PHE A 70 5.80 13.02 -9.49
C PHE A 70 4.52 12.50 -10.18
N PHE A 71 4.35 11.18 -10.28
CA PHE A 71 3.13 10.58 -10.84
C PHE A 71 1.92 10.82 -9.95
N GLU A 72 2.10 10.76 -8.63
CA GLU A 72 1.02 11.01 -7.67
C GLU A 72 0.45 12.42 -7.84
N GLN A 73 1.30 13.44 -8.01
CA GLN A 73 0.86 14.84 -8.19
C GLN A 73 0.11 15.06 -9.50
N ARG A 74 0.46 14.32 -10.56
CA ARG A 74 -0.15 14.42 -11.90
C ARG A 74 -1.18 13.33 -12.15
N ALA A 75 -1.62 12.63 -11.10
CA ALA A 75 -2.53 11.51 -11.23
C ALA A 75 -3.87 11.96 -11.82
N GLY A 76 -4.20 11.43 -13.00
CA GLY A 76 -5.41 11.81 -13.74
C GLY A 76 -5.21 12.93 -14.75
N GLU A 77 -4.11 13.68 -14.65
CA GLU A 77 -3.67 14.65 -15.66
C GLU A 77 -2.87 13.89 -16.72
N GLY A 78 -3.50 13.60 -17.85
CA GLY A 78 -2.74 13.16 -19.03
C GLY A 78 -1.78 14.26 -19.46
N GLY A 79 -0.66 13.91 -20.09
CA GLY A 79 0.28 14.92 -20.57
C GLY A 79 1.52 14.31 -21.18
N ALA A 80 2.13 15.06 -22.10
CA ALA A 80 3.36 14.65 -22.78
C ALA A 80 4.49 14.35 -21.80
N GLU A 81 4.57 15.08 -20.67
CA GLU A 81 5.59 14.87 -19.63
C GLU A 81 5.42 13.51 -18.92
N VAL A 82 4.20 13.16 -18.52
CA VAL A 82 3.88 11.88 -17.86
C VAL A 82 4.17 10.71 -18.80
N GLU A 83 3.78 10.83 -20.06
CA GLU A 83 3.98 9.77 -21.05
C GLU A 83 5.45 9.62 -21.43
N ALA A 84 6.18 10.72 -21.60
CA ALA A 84 7.63 10.69 -21.81
C ALA A 84 8.34 10.01 -20.63
N LEU A 85 7.92 10.26 -19.39
CA LEU A 85 8.49 9.59 -18.24
C LEU A 85 8.15 8.09 -18.22
N ARG A 86 6.92 7.68 -18.54
CA ARG A 86 6.57 6.26 -18.66
C ARG A 86 7.44 5.55 -19.70
N GLN A 87 7.66 6.16 -20.85
CA GLN A 87 8.55 5.63 -21.89
C GLN A 87 10.00 5.52 -21.40
N LYS A 88 10.49 6.53 -20.68
CA LYS A 88 11.83 6.53 -20.07
C LYS A 88 11.99 5.43 -19.01
N LEU A 89 10.96 5.16 -18.21
CA LEU A 89 10.97 4.05 -17.25
C LEU A 89 10.98 2.70 -17.97
N ALA A 90 10.19 2.55 -19.03
CA ALA A 90 10.14 1.32 -19.81
C ALA A 90 11.50 1.00 -20.47
N SER A 91 12.22 2.03 -20.97
CA SER A 91 13.53 1.85 -21.62
C SER A 91 14.69 1.64 -20.66
N ARG A 92 14.55 1.97 -19.37
CA ARG A 92 15.59 1.76 -18.35
C ARG A 92 15.74 0.32 -17.88
N ARG A 93 14.68 -0.48 -18.01
CA ARG A 93 14.64 -1.84 -17.46
C ARG A 93 15.69 -2.71 -18.13
N GLN A 94 16.61 -3.26 -17.35
CA GLN A 94 17.64 -4.18 -17.85
C GLN A 94 17.21 -5.64 -17.74
N ARG A 95 16.20 -5.93 -16.92
CA ARG A 95 15.69 -7.27 -16.60
C ARG A 95 14.20 -7.41 -16.93
N ALA A 96 13.72 -8.65 -16.88
CA ALA A 96 12.30 -8.96 -16.83
C ALA A 96 11.63 -8.16 -15.70
N PRO A 97 10.34 -7.78 -15.84
CA PRO A 97 9.68 -6.97 -14.85
C PRO A 97 9.57 -7.77 -13.55
N ALA A 98 9.74 -7.10 -12.42
CA ALA A 98 9.48 -7.70 -11.12
C ALA A 98 8.04 -8.24 -11.10
N PRO A 99 7.82 -9.48 -10.66
CA PRO A 99 6.48 -9.99 -10.44
C PRO A 99 5.75 -9.13 -9.41
N VAL A 100 4.46 -8.90 -9.67
CA VAL A 100 3.58 -8.07 -8.85
C VAL A 100 2.55 -8.95 -8.19
N VAL A 101 2.52 -8.97 -6.86
CA VAL A 101 1.55 -9.70 -6.05
C VAL A 101 0.57 -8.73 -5.42
N GLY A 102 -0.70 -8.90 -5.75
CA GLY A 102 -1.80 -8.10 -5.25
C GLY A 102 -2.47 -8.70 -4.03
N PHE A 103 -2.77 -7.88 -3.03
CA PHE A 103 -3.50 -8.23 -1.83
C PHE A 103 -4.79 -7.41 -1.76
N THR A 104 -5.91 -8.10 -1.88
CA THR A 104 -7.25 -7.53 -1.69
C THR A 104 -8.05 -8.37 -0.70
N GLY A 105 -9.21 -7.88 -0.28
CA GLY A 105 -9.91 -8.45 0.86
C GLY A 105 -10.64 -7.43 1.71
N THR A 106 -11.63 -7.90 2.45
CA THR A 106 -12.51 -7.05 3.26
C THR A 106 -11.74 -6.24 4.31
N GLY A 107 -12.27 -5.06 4.63
CA GLY A 107 -11.74 -4.21 5.70
C GLY A 107 -11.60 -4.99 7.01
N GLY A 108 -10.40 -4.98 7.59
CA GLY A 108 -10.12 -5.70 8.84
C GLY A 108 -9.88 -7.21 8.70
N ALA A 109 -9.82 -7.78 7.49
CA ALA A 109 -9.46 -9.18 7.29
C ALA A 109 -8.01 -9.51 7.71
N GLY A 110 -7.17 -8.50 7.84
CA GLY A 110 -5.76 -8.63 8.23
C GLY A 110 -4.79 -8.71 7.05
N LYS A 111 -5.13 -8.09 5.91
CA LYS A 111 -4.27 -7.95 4.73
C LYS A 111 -2.86 -7.48 5.10
N SER A 112 -2.75 -6.33 5.76
CA SER A 112 -1.46 -5.76 6.14
C SER A 112 -0.64 -6.68 7.05
N SER A 113 -1.30 -7.46 7.91
CA SER A 113 -0.62 -8.47 8.76
C SER A 113 -0.14 -9.67 7.95
N VAL A 114 -0.91 -10.13 6.95
CA VAL A 114 -0.48 -11.17 6.02
C VAL A 114 0.71 -10.69 5.20
N VAL A 115 0.65 -9.47 4.66
CA VAL A 115 1.75 -8.86 3.92
C VAL A 115 3.00 -8.73 4.79
N ASP A 116 2.87 -8.26 6.03
CA ASP A 116 3.99 -8.14 6.98
C ASP A 116 4.67 -9.49 7.25
N GLU A 117 3.88 -10.55 7.50
CA GLU A 117 4.42 -11.88 7.74
C GLU A 117 5.05 -12.49 6.48
N LEU A 118 4.51 -12.22 5.29
CA LEU A 118 5.16 -12.61 4.04
C LEU A 118 6.48 -11.89 3.82
N VAL A 119 6.54 -10.57 4.05
CA VAL A 119 7.81 -9.82 4.00
C VAL A 119 8.81 -10.42 4.98
N ARG A 120 8.38 -10.71 6.21
CA ARG A 120 9.23 -11.35 7.22
C ARG A 120 9.79 -12.69 6.73
N ARG A 121 8.97 -13.54 6.12
CA ARG A 121 9.41 -14.82 5.56
C ARG A 121 10.40 -14.64 4.41
N PHE A 122 10.13 -13.75 3.46
CA PHE A 122 11.08 -13.45 2.37
C PHE A 122 12.42 -12.95 2.90
N ARG A 123 12.43 -12.14 3.96
CA ARG A 123 13.69 -11.70 4.59
C ARG A 123 14.47 -12.83 5.25
N LEU A 124 13.78 -13.80 5.85
CA LEU A 124 14.42 -14.93 6.52
C LEU A 124 14.93 -15.96 5.50
N ASP A 125 14.12 -16.27 4.48
CA ASP A 125 14.40 -17.34 3.53
C ASP A 125 15.20 -16.85 2.30
N SER A 126 15.20 -15.54 2.04
CA SER A 126 15.82 -14.93 0.85
C SER A 126 16.27 -13.48 1.13
N PRO A 127 17.23 -13.26 2.05
CA PRO A 127 17.64 -11.93 2.54
C PRO A 127 18.18 -10.98 1.46
N GLN A 128 18.57 -11.50 0.30
CA GLN A 128 19.04 -10.74 -0.86
C GLN A 128 17.92 -10.18 -1.73
N LEU A 129 16.68 -10.66 -1.58
CA LEU A 129 15.55 -10.17 -2.37
C LEU A 129 15.17 -8.75 -1.97
N ARG A 130 15.02 -7.89 -2.97
CA ARG A 130 14.53 -6.53 -2.80
C ARG A 130 13.03 -6.51 -3.04
N VAL A 131 12.26 -6.19 -2.01
CA VAL A 131 10.80 -6.17 -2.04
C VAL A 131 10.29 -4.74 -1.95
N GLY A 132 9.53 -4.32 -2.96
CA GLY A 132 8.82 -3.04 -3.00
C GLY A 132 7.37 -3.22 -2.56
N LEU A 133 6.87 -2.34 -1.69
CA LEU A 133 5.50 -2.39 -1.18
C LEU A 133 4.74 -1.10 -1.47
N LEU A 134 3.58 -1.22 -2.10
CA LEU A 134 2.59 -0.17 -2.29
C LEU A 134 1.39 -0.45 -1.40
N LEU A 135 1.22 0.35 -0.34
CA LEU A 135 0.13 0.19 0.63
C LEU A 135 -0.92 1.25 0.35
N VAL A 136 -2.11 0.88 -0.11
CA VAL A 136 -3.15 1.82 -0.52
C VAL A 136 -4.21 1.92 0.57
N ASP A 137 -4.37 3.11 1.14
CA ASP A 137 -5.38 3.41 2.17
C ASP A 137 -6.53 4.28 1.59
N PRO A 138 -7.77 4.15 2.09
CA PRO A 138 -8.90 4.94 1.59
C PRO A 138 -8.84 6.40 2.04
N SER A 139 -9.15 7.31 1.13
CA SER A 139 -9.29 8.75 1.45
C SER A 139 -10.65 9.08 2.06
N ARG A 140 -10.69 9.99 3.05
CA ARG A 140 -11.94 10.45 3.67
C ARG A 140 -12.64 11.50 2.81
N ARG A 141 -13.87 11.21 2.39
CA ARG A 141 -14.69 12.08 1.53
C ARG A 141 -14.94 13.48 2.09
N ARG A 142 -15.23 13.59 3.39
CA ARG A 142 -15.64 14.86 4.01
C ARG A 142 -14.49 15.83 4.24
N THR A 143 -13.29 15.31 4.50
CA THR A 143 -12.12 16.13 4.87
C THR A 143 -11.07 16.21 3.78
N GLY A 144 -11.12 15.34 2.77
CA GLY A 144 -10.13 15.25 1.68
C GLY A 144 -8.78 14.66 2.09
N GLY A 145 -8.55 14.41 3.39
CA GLY A 145 -7.35 13.74 3.91
C GLY A 145 -7.49 12.22 3.96
N ALA A 146 -6.37 11.54 4.23
CA ALA A 146 -6.33 10.10 4.46
C ALA A 146 -5.56 9.81 5.76
N LEU A 147 -5.94 8.75 6.46
CA LEU A 147 -5.12 8.16 7.50
C LEU A 147 -4.40 6.98 6.86
N LEU A 148 -3.11 7.14 6.57
CA LEU A 148 -2.29 6.08 5.99
C LEU A 148 -1.89 5.10 7.10
N GLY A 149 -2.80 4.19 7.41
CA GLY A 149 -2.79 3.39 8.63
C GLY A 149 -2.15 2.01 8.46
N ASP A 150 -1.93 1.54 7.23
CA ASP A 150 -1.43 0.17 7.04
C ASP A 150 0.01 0.01 7.52
N ARG A 151 0.85 1.02 7.27
CA ARG A 151 2.27 1.00 7.66
C ARG A 151 2.48 0.83 9.16
N ILE A 152 1.64 1.42 10.01
CA ILE A 152 1.81 1.35 11.48
C ILE A 152 1.63 -0.08 12.02
N ARG A 153 1.05 -0.98 11.23
CA ARG A 153 0.79 -2.38 11.62
C ARG A 153 1.90 -3.33 11.21
N MET A 154 2.87 -2.86 10.43
CA MET A 154 3.89 -3.69 9.80
C MET A 154 5.24 -3.51 10.49
N ASN A 155 5.77 -4.60 11.05
CA ASN A 155 7.04 -4.59 11.79
C ASN A 155 8.23 -5.02 10.93
N ALA A 156 7.99 -5.73 9.83
CA ALA A 156 9.02 -6.31 8.98
C ALA A 156 9.52 -5.35 7.88
N LEU A 157 9.04 -4.10 7.85
CA LEU A 157 9.40 -3.12 6.81
C LEU A 157 10.76 -2.46 7.03
N GLU A 158 11.34 -2.54 8.23
CA GLU A 158 12.59 -1.84 8.54
C GLU A 158 13.83 -2.64 8.13
N GLY A 159 14.65 -2.10 7.24
CA GLY A 159 15.97 -2.66 6.93
C GLY A 159 16.30 -2.65 5.44
N PRO A 160 17.49 -3.16 5.08
CA PRO A 160 17.94 -3.19 3.69
C PRO A 160 17.03 -4.09 2.85
N GLY A 161 16.88 -3.75 1.57
CA GLY A 161 16.11 -4.54 0.60
C GLY A 161 14.59 -4.33 0.68
N ILE A 162 14.05 -3.66 1.70
CA ILE A 162 12.61 -3.37 1.79
C ILE A 162 12.36 -1.90 1.53
N PHE A 163 11.45 -1.61 0.61
CA PHE A 163 10.94 -0.26 0.39
C PHE A 163 9.42 -0.28 0.49
N ALA A 164 8.85 0.61 1.29
CA ALA A 164 7.40 0.76 1.39
C ALA A 164 6.97 2.20 1.07
N ARG A 165 5.92 2.33 0.27
CA ARG A 165 5.25 3.60 -0.03
C ARG A 165 3.75 3.46 0.26
N SER A 166 3.26 4.29 1.17
CA SER A 166 1.83 4.39 1.44
C SER A 166 1.21 5.42 0.50
N LEU A 167 0.08 5.07 -0.10
CA LEU A 167 -0.67 5.85 -1.08
C LEU A 167 -2.11 6.00 -0.61
N ALA A 168 -2.74 7.11 -0.98
CA ALA A 168 -4.17 7.31 -0.76
C ALA A 168 -4.94 7.08 -2.06
N THR A 169 -6.16 6.52 -2.00
CA THR A 169 -6.98 6.33 -3.22
C THR A 169 -7.33 7.65 -3.93
N ARG A 170 -7.38 8.78 -3.20
CA ARG A 170 -7.70 10.16 -3.66
C ARG A 170 -9.05 10.36 -4.38
N GLN A 171 -9.67 9.29 -4.88
CA GLN A 171 -11.00 9.28 -5.47
C GLN A 171 -11.92 8.35 -4.68
N ALA A 172 -13.18 8.76 -4.52
CA ALA A 172 -14.12 8.20 -3.56
C ALA A 172 -14.60 6.76 -3.85
N HIS A 173 -14.23 6.17 -4.99
CA HIS A 173 -14.80 4.93 -5.53
C HIS A 173 -13.82 3.97 -6.22
N LEU A 174 -12.55 4.36 -6.41
CA LEU A 174 -11.55 3.45 -7.00
C LEU A 174 -10.75 2.83 -5.86
N ALA A 175 -10.65 1.51 -5.86
CA ALA A 175 -9.81 0.75 -4.94
C ALA A 175 -8.33 0.98 -5.27
N LEU A 176 -8.02 1.23 -6.55
CA LEU A 176 -6.69 1.54 -7.03
C LEU A 176 -6.69 2.76 -7.97
N SER A 177 -5.80 3.72 -7.70
CA SER A 177 -5.64 4.89 -8.56
C SER A 177 -4.67 4.62 -9.71
N ARG A 178 -4.75 5.40 -10.81
CA ARG A 178 -3.73 5.42 -11.87
C ARG A 178 -2.31 5.59 -11.34
N ALA A 179 -2.16 6.28 -10.20
CA ALA A 179 -0.89 6.46 -9.53
C ALA A 179 -0.29 5.15 -9.00
N VAL A 180 -1.11 4.15 -8.63
CA VAL A 180 -0.61 2.83 -8.22
C VAL A 180 0.01 2.12 -9.41
N ALA A 181 -0.64 2.14 -10.57
CA ALA A 181 -0.08 1.55 -11.79
C ALA A 181 1.25 2.19 -12.19
N ASP A 182 1.34 3.51 -12.12
CA ASP A 182 2.62 4.20 -12.37
C ASP A 182 3.65 3.92 -11.27
N ALA A 183 3.25 3.77 -10.01
CA ALA A 183 4.16 3.40 -8.93
C ALA A 183 4.72 1.97 -9.10
N VAL A 184 3.91 1.02 -9.58
CA VAL A 184 4.37 -0.33 -9.95
C VAL A 184 5.43 -0.23 -11.06
N ARG A 185 5.18 0.58 -12.10
CA ARG A 185 6.18 0.81 -13.17
C ARG A 185 7.48 1.40 -12.62
N VAL A 186 7.40 2.33 -11.68
CA VAL A 186 8.58 2.90 -11.01
C VAL A 186 9.35 1.81 -10.26
N MET A 187 8.67 0.96 -9.49
CA MET A 187 9.33 -0.15 -8.78
C MET A 187 9.99 -1.15 -9.74
N GLN A 188 9.31 -1.52 -10.82
CA GLN A 188 9.88 -2.41 -11.84
C GLN A 188 11.10 -1.76 -12.53
N ALA A 189 11.05 -0.46 -12.81
CA ALA A 189 12.17 0.29 -13.39
C ALA A 189 13.32 0.55 -12.43
N ALA A 190 13.05 0.53 -11.11
CA ALA A 190 14.05 0.57 -10.06
C ALA A 190 14.69 -0.82 -9.79
N GLU A 191 14.33 -1.83 -10.58
CA GLU A 191 14.82 -3.21 -10.44
C GLU A 191 14.53 -3.85 -9.08
N PHE A 192 13.37 -3.62 -8.47
CA PHE A 192 12.94 -4.50 -7.36
C PHE A 192 12.82 -5.95 -7.86
N ASP A 193 13.02 -6.93 -6.98
CA ASP A 193 12.91 -8.35 -7.33
C ASP A 193 11.47 -8.87 -7.15
N LEU A 194 10.67 -8.19 -6.32
CA LEU A 194 9.27 -8.51 -6.06
C LEU A 194 8.52 -7.22 -5.68
N VAL A 195 7.28 -7.07 -6.14
CA VAL A 195 6.42 -5.93 -5.80
C VAL A 195 5.12 -6.41 -5.16
N PHE A 196 4.78 -5.87 -4.00
CA PHE A 196 3.50 -6.09 -3.33
C PHE A 196 2.61 -4.87 -3.45
N VAL A 197 1.33 -5.10 -3.74
CA VAL A 197 0.30 -4.05 -3.79
C VAL A 197 -0.84 -4.43 -2.87
N GLU A 198 -1.02 -3.69 -1.78
CA GLU A 198 -2.16 -3.84 -0.86
C GLU A 198 -3.23 -2.79 -1.17
N THR A 199 -4.48 -3.21 -1.29
CA THR A 199 -5.64 -2.33 -1.50
C THR A 199 -6.26 -1.83 -0.19
N ALA A 200 -7.03 -0.75 -0.30
CA ALA A 200 -7.73 -0.11 0.82
C ALA A 200 -8.79 -0.99 1.53
N GLY A 201 -9.12 -2.16 0.97
CA GLY A 201 -10.11 -3.09 1.52
C GLY A 201 -11.51 -2.53 1.60
N ILE A 202 -11.96 -1.83 0.55
CA ILE A 202 -13.22 -1.09 0.53
C ILE A 202 -14.41 -1.92 0.06
N GLY A 203 -14.23 -3.18 -0.36
CA GLY A 203 -15.38 -4.05 -0.62
C GLY A 203 -15.06 -5.48 -1.06
N GLN A 204 -16.14 -6.25 -1.29
CA GLN A 204 -16.11 -7.60 -1.87
C GLN A 204 -16.03 -7.60 -3.41
N SER A 205 -16.18 -6.43 -4.04
CA SER A 205 -16.17 -6.21 -5.50
C SER A 205 -14.95 -5.41 -6.00
N ASP A 206 -13.89 -5.31 -5.19
CA ASP A 206 -12.64 -4.60 -5.55
C ASP A 206 -11.76 -5.46 -6.48
N SER A 207 -12.26 -5.76 -7.68
CA SER A 207 -11.56 -6.54 -8.72
C SER A 207 -10.52 -5.75 -9.52
N GLU A 208 -10.45 -4.42 -9.33
CA GLU A 208 -9.51 -3.54 -10.04
C GLU A 208 -8.03 -3.94 -9.86
N ILE A 209 -7.71 -4.68 -8.81
CA ILE A 209 -6.34 -5.17 -8.58
C ILE A 209 -5.91 -6.23 -9.59
N ILE A 210 -6.86 -7.02 -10.12
CA ILE A 210 -6.58 -8.14 -11.03
C ILE A 210 -5.86 -7.64 -12.29
N ASP A 211 -6.29 -6.51 -12.84
CA ASP A 211 -5.72 -5.94 -14.06
C ASP A 211 -4.32 -5.34 -13.86
N LEU A 212 -3.86 -5.22 -12.61
CA LEU A 212 -2.59 -4.57 -12.26
C LEU A 212 -1.49 -5.55 -11.82
N VAL A 213 -1.84 -6.78 -11.46
CA VAL A 213 -0.94 -7.70 -10.78
C VAL A 213 -0.77 -9.00 -11.55
N ASP A 214 0.36 -9.67 -11.35
CA ASP A 214 0.63 -10.97 -11.96
C ASP A 214 0.01 -12.13 -11.15
N VAL A 215 -0.13 -11.94 -9.82
CA VAL A 215 -0.76 -12.90 -8.91
C VAL A 215 -1.61 -12.14 -7.90
N SER A 216 -2.84 -12.59 -7.68
CA SER A 216 -3.83 -11.94 -6.83
C SER A 216 -4.25 -12.82 -5.65
N LEU A 217 -4.22 -12.23 -4.45
CA LEU A 217 -4.59 -12.87 -3.19
C LEU A 217 -5.83 -12.20 -2.62
N TYR A 218 -6.89 -12.99 -2.37
CA TYR A 218 -8.06 -12.53 -1.63
C TYR A 218 -7.98 -12.97 -0.16
N VAL A 219 -7.83 -12.00 0.74
CA VAL A 219 -7.77 -12.24 2.19
C VAL A 219 -9.15 -12.02 2.81
N MET A 220 -9.68 -13.05 3.46
CA MET A 220 -10.95 -13.00 4.17
C MET A 220 -10.87 -13.59 5.57
N THR A 221 -11.94 -13.49 6.34
CA THR A 221 -12.08 -14.11 7.67
C THR A 221 -13.17 -15.18 7.63
N PRO A 222 -13.24 -16.06 8.65
CA PRO A 222 -14.35 -16.99 8.81
C PRO A 222 -15.73 -16.32 8.96
N ASP A 223 -15.78 -15.02 9.22
CA ASP A 223 -17.00 -14.25 9.47
C ASP A 223 -17.58 -13.64 8.19
N TYR A 224 -18.11 -14.48 7.29
CA TYR A 224 -18.79 -14.04 6.04
C TYR A 224 -20.32 -14.13 6.10
N GLY A 225 -20.88 -14.55 7.23
CA GLY A 225 -22.32 -14.75 7.41
C GLY A 225 -22.79 -16.11 6.86
N ALA A 226 -23.88 -16.11 6.10
CA ALA A 226 -24.40 -17.34 5.51
C ALA A 226 -23.52 -17.81 4.33
N PRO A 227 -23.40 -19.12 4.06
CA PRO A 227 -22.64 -19.63 2.90
C PRO A 227 -23.04 -19.04 1.55
N SER A 228 -24.32 -18.65 1.38
CA SER A 228 -24.80 -17.97 0.17
C SER A 228 -24.23 -16.57 -0.05
N GLN A 229 -23.54 -15.98 0.93
CA GLN A 229 -22.81 -14.71 0.72
C GLN A 229 -21.52 -14.93 -0.07
N LEU A 230 -20.93 -16.13 -0.05
CA LEU A 230 -19.73 -16.44 -0.82
C LEU A 230 -19.98 -16.33 -2.33
N GLU A 231 -21.20 -16.63 -2.78
CA GLU A 231 -21.63 -16.49 -4.18
C GLU A 231 -21.65 -15.03 -4.68
N LYS A 232 -21.51 -14.04 -3.78
CA LYS A 232 -21.50 -12.61 -4.12
C LYS A 232 -20.11 -11.99 -4.08
N ILE A 233 -19.08 -12.78 -3.76
CA ILE A 233 -17.71 -12.31 -3.67
C ILE A 233 -17.03 -12.60 -5.00
N ASP A 234 -16.99 -11.60 -5.88
CA ASP A 234 -16.37 -11.70 -7.20
C ASP A 234 -14.91 -12.18 -7.10
N MET A 235 -14.20 -11.75 -6.06
CA MET A 235 -12.82 -12.17 -5.82
C MET A 235 -12.63 -13.67 -5.55
N LEU A 236 -13.66 -14.44 -5.19
CA LEU A 236 -13.54 -15.90 -5.09
C LEU A 236 -13.51 -16.58 -6.46
N GLU A 237 -13.95 -15.91 -7.51
CA GLU A 237 -13.80 -16.36 -8.90
C GLU A 237 -12.49 -15.86 -9.50
N LEU A 238 -12.13 -14.61 -9.21
CA LEU A 238 -11.03 -13.92 -9.88
C LEU A 238 -9.66 -14.10 -9.22
N ALA A 239 -9.59 -14.41 -7.92
CA ALA A 239 -8.31 -14.52 -7.22
C ALA A 239 -7.57 -15.81 -7.56
N ASP A 240 -6.25 -15.70 -7.73
CA ASP A 240 -5.37 -16.85 -7.90
C ASP A 240 -5.25 -17.66 -6.61
N LEU A 241 -5.27 -16.99 -5.45
CA LEU A 241 -5.21 -17.61 -4.13
C LEU A 241 -6.20 -16.98 -3.15
N VAL A 242 -6.78 -17.80 -2.26
CA VAL A 242 -7.67 -17.34 -1.20
C VAL A 242 -7.07 -17.61 0.17
N VAL A 243 -6.83 -16.54 0.93
CA VAL A 243 -6.29 -16.62 2.30
C VAL A 243 -7.41 -16.45 3.31
N LEU A 244 -7.82 -17.56 3.94
CA LEU A 244 -8.70 -17.53 5.11
C LEU A 244 -7.88 -17.18 6.37
N ASN A 245 -7.73 -15.89 6.64
CA ASN A 245 -7.00 -15.38 7.79
C ASN A 245 -7.87 -15.44 9.07
N LYS A 246 -7.24 -15.27 10.24
CA LYS A 246 -7.88 -15.41 11.56
C LYS A 246 -8.51 -16.80 11.75
N SER A 247 -7.79 -17.82 11.28
CA SER A 247 -8.21 -19.22 11.35
C SER A 247 -8.18 -19.79 12.78
N ASP A 248 -7.68 -19.02 13.75
CA ASP A 248 -7.84 -19.23 15.19
C ASP A 248 -9.30 -19.04 15.67
N ARG A 249 -10.15 -18.35 14.90
CA ARG A 249 -11.56 -18.12 15.24
C ARG A 249 -12.39 -19.40 15.16
N HIS A 250 -13.45 -19.44 15.97
CA HIS A 250 -14.46 -20.49 15.90
C HIS A 250 -15.08 -20.56 14.50
N GLY A 251 -15.36 -21.77 14.00
CA GLY A 251 -15.94 -21.99 12.68
C GLY A 251 -14.94 -21.89 11.51
N ALA A 252 -13.65 -21.63 11.73
CA ALA A 252 -12.66 -21.51 10.65
C ALA A 252 -12.57 -22.76 9.74
N ARG A 253 -12.74 -23.97 10.29
CA ARG A 253 -12.74 -25.21 9.49
C ARG A 253 -13.98 -25.34 8.61
N ASP A 254 -15.14 -24.97 9.13
CA ASP A 254 -16.38 -24.95 8.34
C ASP A 254 -16.32 -23.86 7.26
N ALA A 255 -15.80 -22.68 7.62
CA ALA A 255 -15.53 -21.60 6.69
C ALA A 255 -14.61 -22.04 5.55
N LEU A 256 -13.51 -22.73 5.86
CA LEU A 256 -12.58 -23.24 4.86
C LEU A 256 -13.26 -24.23 3.90
N ARG A 257 -14.08 -25.15 4.43
CA ARG A 257 -14.85 -26.10 3.61
C ARG A 257 -15.81 -25.38 2.66
N ASP A 258 -16.54 -24.39 3.18
CA ASP A 258 -17.53 -23.66 2.39
C ASP A 258 -16.86 -22.80 1.31
N VAL A 259 -15.72 -22.14 1.64
CA VAL A 259 -14.90 -21.39 0.68
C VAL A 259 -14.34 -22.30 -0.42
N ARG A 260 -13.77 -23.46 -0.07
CA ARG A 260 -13.27 -24.44 -1.06
C ARG A 260 -14.37 -24.90 -1.99
N LYS A 261 -15.55 -25.24 -1.42
CA LYS A 261 -16.71 -25.65 -2.21
C LYS A 261 -17.16 -24.54 -3.17
N GLN A 262 -17.13 -23.28 -2.74
CA GLN A 262 -17.47 -22.16 -3.61
C GLN A 262 -16.41 -21.92 -4.68
N TRP A 263 -15.13 -21.97 -4.34
CA TRP A 263 -14.03 -21.82 -5.30
C TRP A 263 -14.10 -22.87 -6.41
N LYS A 264 -14.29 -24.15 -6.04
CA LYS A 264 -14.51 -25.26 -6.99
C LYS A 264 -15.66 -24.99 -7.94
N ARG A 265 -16.78 -24.47 -7.42
CA ARG A 265 -17.96 -24.12 -8.24
C ARG A 265 -17.64 -23.00 -9.22
N ASN A 266 -16.91 -21.97 -8.80
CA ASN A 266 -16.53 -20.84 -9.65
C ASN A 266 -15.61 -21.29 -10.79
N GLN A 267 -14.68 -22.22 -10.52
CA GLN A 267 -13.75 -22.77 -11.52
C GLN A 267 -14.33 -23.94 -12.34
N ALA A 268 -15.58 -24.34 -12.07
CA ALA A 268 -16.18 -25.57 -12.59
C ALA A 268 -15.33 -26.85 -12.36
N ASP A 269 -14.49 -26.84 -11.32
CA ASP A 269 -13.57 -27.91 -10.94
C ASP A 269 -14.13 -28.67 -9.74
N PHE A 270 -14.92 -29.70 -10.01
CA PHE A 270 -15.59 -30.48 -8.97
C PHE A 270 -14.76 -31.66 -8.46
N ASP A 271 -13.72 -32.06 -9.20
CA ASP A 271 -13.00 -33.32 -9.00
C ASP A 271 -11.68 -33.13 -8.25
N SER A 272 -11.10 -31.92 -8.25
CA SER A 272 -9.86 -31.64 -7.51
C SER A 272 -9.98 -31.95 -6.01
N ALA A 273 -8.92 -32.51 -5.43
CA ALA A 273 -8.87 -32.75 -3.99
C ALA A 273 -8.78 -31.43 -3.22
N ASP A 274 -9.38 -31.36 -2.03
CA ASP A 274 -9.42 -30.14 -1.21
C ASP A 274 -8.02 -29.64 -0.79
N GLU A 275 -7.03 -30.53 -0.77
CA GLU A 275 -5.63 -30.23 -0.40
C GLU A 275 -4.80 -29.64 -1.54
N ASP A 276 -5.26 -29.82 -2.79
CA ASP A 276 -4.61 -29.31 -3.99
C ASP A 276 -5.16 -27.92 -4.40
N LEU A 277 -6.19 -27.43 -3.70
CA LEU A 277 -6.78 -26.13 -3.97
C LEU A 277 -5.89 -24.98 -3.46
N PRO A 278 -5.80 -23.86 -4.22
CA PRO A 278 -5.02 -22.69 -3.85
C PRO A 278 -5.67 -21.83 -2.74
#